data_AF-A0A954JCA0-F1
#
_entry.id   AF-A0A954JCA0-F1
#
_cell.length_a   1.000
_cell.length_b   1.000
_cell.length_c   1.000
_cell.angle_alpha   90.00
_cell.angle_beta   90.00
_cell.angle_gamma   90.00
#
_symmetry.space_group_name_H-M   'P 1'
#
loop_
_entity.id
_entity.type
_entity.pdbx_description
1 polymer ?
#
loop_
_entity_poly.entity_id
_entity_poly.type
_entity_poly.pdbx_seq_one_letter_code
_entity_poly.pdbx_strand_id
1 'polypeptide(L)'
;MCSERIAPDRPLQANLLCWLCLGLVASTGCSGSTFRANNDDVPSRYQIKSEHFVLHSDFKQDEQQELVSNLKQLRWQIGQTLDLELGEKKVQVYLFEDEVTYHKFLANHFPGLPPRRAYFVGTSVSLSIYTVWGERILEDLRHEFTHGVLHGALPSVPMWVDEGLAEYFESDTAPGTPRADYLSELNQLLKNGWRPDLNRLENLEAVGEMQRLD
;
A
#
# COMPACT_ATOMS: atom_id res chain seq x y z
N MET A 1 -7.96 -5.04 -2.54
CA MET A 1 -6.68 -5.55 -2.04
C MET A 1 -5.54 -4.81 -2.74
N CYS A 2 -5.18 -3.60 -2.32
CA CYS A 2 -3.85 -3.02 -2.64
C CYS A 2 -2.83 -3.66 -1.71
N SER A 3 -2.80 -4.97 -1.86
CA SER A 3 -2.28 -6.01 -0.99
C SER A 3 -2.41 -7.23 -1.91
N GLU A 4 -1.32 -7.77 -2.40
CA GLU A 4 -1.41 -9.05 -3.10
C GLU A 4 -1.65 -10.14 -2.02
N ARG A 5 -2.92 -10.52 -1.76
CA ARG A 5 -3.19 -11.83 -1.15
C ARG A 5 -2.79 -12.89 -2.17
N ILE A 6 -1.71 -13.60 -1.88
CA ILE A 6 -1.42 -14.90 -2.46
C ILE A 6 -2.55 -15.84 -2.03
N ALA A 7 -3.44 -16.19 -2.96
CA ALA A 7 -4.46 -17.21 -2.74
C ALA A 7 -3.84 -18.61 -2.91
N PRO A 8 -4.16 -19.59 -2.03
CA PRO A 8 -3.77 -20.98 -2.27
C PRO A 8 -4.71 -21.62 -3.31
N ASP A 9 -4.12 -22.25 -4.33
CA ASP A 9 -4.82 -23.05 -5.33
C ASP A 9 -5.74 -24.09 -4.67
N ARG A 10 -7.03 -24.06 -5.03
CA ARG A 10 -7.97 -25.16 -4.71
C ARG A 10 -7.98 -26.16 -5.85
N PRO A 11 -7.72 -27.47 -5.62
CA PRO A 11 -8.01 -28.46 -6.63
C PRO A 11 -9.51 -28.79 -6.65
N LEU A 12 -10.02 -28.90 -7.87
CA LEU A 12 -11.35 -29.38 -8.23
C LEU A 12 -11.65 -30.74 -7.58
N GLN A 13 -12.83 -30.86 -6.99
CA GLN A 13 -13.37 -32.13 -6.52
C GLN A 13 -13.79 -33.00 -7.71
N ALA A 14 -13.29 -34.24 -7.73
CA ALA A 14 -13.91 -35.34 -8.47
C ALA A 14 -13.95 -36.59 -7.56
N ASN A 15 -15.16 -37.11 -7.35
CA ASN A 15 -15.46 -38.32 -6.60
C ASN A 15 -14.74 -39.57 -7.17
N LEU A 16 -14.26 -40.47 -6.31
CA LEU A 16 -14.73 -41.85 -6.12
C LEU A 16 -13.68 -42.78 -5.44
N LEU A 17 -14.21 -43.70 -4.61
CA LEU A 17 -13.62 -44.93 -4.02
C LEU A 17 -12.67 -44.85 -2.81
N CYS A 18 -13.29 -45.00 -1.63
CA CYS A 18 -13.11 -46.11 -0.66
C CYS A 18 -11.78 -46.89 -0.72
N TRP A 19 -10.90 -46.71 0.28
CA TRP A 19 -10.11 -47.79 0.91
C TRP A 19 -9.71 -47.39 2.34
N LEU A 20 -10.05 -48.24 3.31
CA LEU A 20 -9.56 -48.21 4.68
C LEU A 20 -8.05 -48.48 4.71
N CYS A 21 -7.26 -47.60 5.34
CA CYS A 21 -5.95 -47.95 5.91
C CYS A 21 -5.66 -47.07 7.14
N LEU A 22 -5.56 -47.73 8.29
CA LEU A 22 -5.03 -47.24 9.55
C LEU A 22 -3.53 -46.95 9.40
N GLY A 23 -3.02 -45.79 9.83
CA GLY A 23 -1.57 -45.57 9.88
C GLY A 23 -1.10 -44.16 10.22
N LEU A 24 -0.60 -44.03 11.45
CA LEU A 24 0.48 -43.14 11.94
C LEU A 24 0.37 -41.61 11.81
N VAL A 25 0.39 -41.02 13.01
CA VAL A 25 0.72 -39.64 13.37
C VAL A 25 1.93 -39.10 12.61
N ALA A 26 1.72 -38.01 11.88
CA ALA A 26 2.71 -36.97 11.68
C ALA A 26 1.96 -35.63 11.73
N SER A 27 1.96 -34.99 12.89
CA SER A 27 1.59 -33.59 13.03
C SER A 27 2.67 -32.75 12.32
N THR A 28 2.53 -32.59 11.01
CA THR A 28 3.23 -31.54 10.28
C THR A 28 2.68 -30.22 10.81
N GLY A 29 3.46 -29.58 11.68
CA GLY A 29 3.16 -28.23 12.13
C GLY A 29 2.98 -27.35 10.90
N CYS A 30 1.82 -26.71 10.80
CA CYS A 30 1.65 -25.58 9.91
C CYS A 30 2.64 -24.50 10.37
N SER A 31 3.81 -24.44 9.76
CA SER A 31 4.63 -23.25 9.75
C SER A 31 3.88 -22.20 8.94
N GLY A 32 2.89 -21.57 9.56
CA GLY A 32 2.41 -20.27 9.11
C GLY A 32 3.60 -19.33 9.23
N SER A 33 4.26 -19.05 8.11
CA SER A 33 5.28 -18.04 8.00
C SER A 33 4.66 -16.73 8.44
N THR A 34 4.82 -16.38 9.72
CA THR A 34 4.55 -15.02 10.17
C THR A 34 5.60 -14.16 9.48
N PHE A 35 5.17 -13.47 8.43
CA PHE A 35 6.00 -12.55 7.70
C PHE A 35 6.49 -11.47 8.68
N ARG A 36 7.76 -11.57 9.05
CA ARG A 36 8.51 -10.54 9.73
C ARG A 36 9.74 -10.33 8.87
N ALA A 37 9.78 -9.20 8.16
CA ALA A 37 11.04 -8.69 7.65
C ALA A 37 12.02 -8.72 8.84
N ASN A 38 13.13 -9.43 8.70
CA ASN A 38 14.14 -9.46 9.74
C ASN A 38 14.67 -8.03 9.89
N ASN A 39 14.78 -7.50 11.11
CA ASN A 39 15.11 -6.08 11.34
C ASN A 39 16.45 -5.64 10.69
N ASP A 40 17.31 -6.58 10.32
CA ASP A 40 18.62 -6.33 9.72
C ASP A 40 18.57 -5.91 8.25
N ASP A 41 17.46 -6.16 7.54
CA ASP A 41 17.34 -5.88 6.09
C ASP A 41 16.62 -4.56 5.77
N VAL A 42 16.13 -3.85 6.79
CA VAL A 42 15.46 -2.56 6.64
C VAL A 42 16.29 -1.43 7.26
N PRO A 43 16.21 -0.20 6.71
CA PRO A 43 16.87 0.96 7.29
C PRO A 43 16.44 1.15 8.75
N SER A 44 17.38 1.40 9.65
CA SER A 44 17.07 1.50 11.08
C SER A 44 18.08 2.31 11.90
N ARG A 45 19.17 2.81 11.30
CA ARG A 45 20.20 3.58 12.00
C ARG A 45 19.65 4.87 12.60
N TYR A 46 18.74 5.54 11.89
CA TYR A 46 18.08 6.76 12.32
C TYR A 46 16.57 6.56 12.35
N GLN A 47 15.92 7.16 13.35
CA GLN A 47 14.47 7.10 13.53
C GLN A 47 13.91 8.46 13.90
N ILE A 48 12.88 8.89 13.17
CA ILE A 48 12.06 10.04 13.54
C ILE A 48 10.69 9.53 13.97
N LYS A 49 10.40 9.65 15.27
CA LYS A 49 9.11 9.25 15.82
C LYS A 49 8.12 10.41 15.75
N SER A 50 6.99 10.16 15.10
CA SER A 50 5.82 11.03 15.16
C SER A 50 4.71 10.37 15.99
N GLU A 51 3.62 11.10 16.14
CA GLU A 51 2.40 10.60 16.79
C GLU A 51 1.86 9.39 16.02
N HIS A 52 1.69 9.51 14.70
CA HIS A 52 1.00 8.51 13.88
C HIS A 52 1.89 7.77 12.87
N PHE A 53 3.20 8.02 12.87
CA PHE A 53 4.15 7.27 12.06
C PHE A 53 5.55 7.27 12.64
N VAL A 54 6.38 6.35 12.17
CA VAL A 54 7.81 6.29 12.48
C VAL A 54 8.57 6.19 11.17
N LEU A 55 9.43 7.17 10.90
CA LEU A 55 10.34 7.15 9.75
C LEU A 55 11.67 6.51 10.16
N HIS A 56 12.12 5.52 9.41
CA HIS A 56 13.38 4.80 9.59
C HIS A 56 14.27 5.02 8.36
N SER A 57 15.56 5.30 8.57
CA SER A 57 16.54 5.55 7.50
C SER A 57 17.96 5.21 7.94
N ASP A 58 18.90 5.14 6.98
CA ASP A 58 20.33 4.96 7.25
C ASP A 58 21.20 6.19 6.98
N PHE A 59 20.58 7.26 6.48
CA PHE A 59 21.18 8.57 6.20
C PHE A 59 20.58 9.69 7.09
N LYS A 60 21.23 10.85 7.06
CA LYS A 60 21.01 11.96 8.01
C LYS A 60 19.65 12.65 7.86
N GLN A 61 19.24 13.28 8.97
CA GLN A 61 17.90 13.79 9.21
C GLN A 61 17.53 15.10 8.51
N ASP A 62 18.50 15.93 8.11
CA ASP A 62 18.22 17.31 7.66
C ASP A 62 17.30 17.35 6.44
N GLU A 63 17.43 16.37 5.54
CA GLU A 63 16.60 16.24 4.34
C GLU A 63 15.19 15.67 4.64
N GLN A 64 14.99 15.08 5.83
CA GLN A 64 13.77 14.34 6.17
C GLN A 64 12.73 15.18 6.93
N GLN A 65 13.11 16.36 7.44
CA GLN A 65 12.22 17.23 8.21
C GLN A 65 11.02 17.70 7.38
N GLU A 66 11.25 18.00 6.11
CA GLU A 66 10.19 18.39 5.17
C GLU A 66 9.19 17.25 4.95
N LEU A 67 9.67 16.01 4.77
CA LEU A 67 8.82 14.83 4.65
C LEU A 67 7.95 14.65 5.89
N VAL A 68 8.54 14.76 7.08
CA VAL A 68 7.82 14.61 8.35
C VAL A 68 6.71 15.65 8.48
N SER A 69 6.99 16.91 8.12
CA SER A 69 5.99 17.98 8.12
C SER A 69 4.86 17.69 7.13
N ASN A 70 5.22 17.28 5.91
CA ASN A 70 4.26 16.95 4.86
C ASN A 70 3.34 15.79 5.25
N LEU A 71 3.86 14.71 5.84
CA LEU A 71 3.05 13.56 6.25
C LEU A 71 2.10 13.90 7.40
N LYS A 72 2.51 14.76 8.34
CA LYS A 72 1.61 15.28 9.38
C LYS A 72 0.46 16.09 8.78
N GLN A 73 0.80 17.00 7.86
CA GLN A 73 -0.17 17.84 7.17
C GLN A 73 -1.14 16.99 6.32
N LEU A 74 -0.61 16.02 5.58
CA LEU A 74 -1.38 15.10 4.76
C LEU A 74 -2.38 14.31 5.61
N ARG A 75 -1.96 13.73 6.74
CA ARG A 75 -2.87 13.02 7.64
C ARG A 75 -4.03 13.92 8.08
N TRP A 76 -3.72 15.15 8.50
CA TRP A 76 -4.73 16.11 8.90
C TRP A 76 -5.68 16.45 7.73
N GLN A 77 -5.14 16.67 6.53
CA GLN A 77 -5.94 16.94 5.32
C GLN A 77 -6.89 15.78 5.00
N ILE A 78 -6.44 14.53 5.08
CA ILE A 78 -7.28 13.34 4.84
C ILE A 78 -8.45 13.32 5.83
N GLY A 79 -8.16 13.48 7.12
CA GLY A 79 -9.20 13.45 8.16
C GLY A 79 -10.24 14.56 7.99
N GLN A 80 -9.81 15.78 7.68
CA GLN A 80 -10.72 16.91 7.45
C GLN A 80 -11.51 16.78 6.15
N THR A 81 -10.86 16.37 5.06
CA THR A 81 -11.51 16.32 3.74
C THR A 81 -12.54 15.20 3.66
N LEU A 82 -12.26 14.06 4.27
CA LEU A 82 -13.13 12.88 4.25
C LEU A 82 -14.09 12.81 5.44
N ASP A 83 -14.00 13.76 6.38
CA ASP A 83 -14.73 13.75 7.67
C ASP A 83 -14.58 12.40 8.40
N LEU A 84 -13.32 11.93 8.49
CA LEU A 84 -12.99 10.63 9.06
C LEU A 84 -12.39 10.77 10.46
N GLU A 85 -12.90 9.99 11.41
CA GLU A 85 -12.24 9.74 12.69
C GLU A 85 -11.02 8.85 12.48
N LEU A 86 -9.84 9.45 12.51
CA LEU A 86 -8.61 8.71 12.26
C LEU A 86 -8.11 8.02 13.54
N GLY A 87 -7.79 6.72 13.44
CA GLY A 87 -7.29 5.93 14.56
C GLY A 87 -5.83 6.18 14.93
N GLU A 88 -5.37 5.52 16.00
CA GLU A 88 -4.01 5.63 16.58
C GLU A 88 -2.96 4.72 15.93
N LYS A 89 -3.36 3.88 14.97
CA LYS A 89 -2.46 2.91 14.34
C LYS A 89 -1.33 3.64 13.62
N LYS A 90 -0.08 3.33 13.97
CA LYS A 90 1.10 3.99 13.40
C LYS A 90 1.55 3.34 12.10
N VAL A 91 1.88 4.16 11.10
CA VAL A 91 2.52 3.71 9.86
C VAL A 91 4.05 3.67 10.06
N GLN A 92 4.69 2.55 9.70
CA GLN A 92 6.15 2.43 9.67
C GLN A 92 6.65 2.80 8.28
N VAL A 93 7.51 3.80 8.17
CA VAL A 93 8.06 4.26 6.88
C VAL A 93 9.54 3.89 6.84
N TYR A 94 9.93 3.01 5.92
CA TYR A 94 11.30 2.58 5.71
C TYR A 94 11.85 3.24 4.45
N LEU A 95 12.75 4.18 4.65
CA LEU A 95 13.31 5.03 3.61
C LEU A 95 14.75 4.61 3.31
N PHE A 96 14.93 3.94 2.18
CA PHE A 96 16.22 3.47 1.69
C PHE A 96 16.99 4.63 1.06
N GLU A 97 18.31 4.66 1.25
CA GLU A 97 19.18 5.70 0.66
C GLU A 97 19.36 5.51 -0.85
N ASP A 98 19.43 4.25 -1.30
CA ASP A 98 19.77 3.91 -2.67
C ASP A 98 18.85 2.84 -3.27
N GLU A 99 18.65 2.93 -4.59
CA GLU A 99 17.78 2.02 -5.33
C GLU A 99 18.27 0.57 -5.30
N VAL A 100 19.58 0.33 -5.25
CA VAL A 100 20.13 -1.03 -5.31
C VAL A 100 19.75 -1.80 -4.05
N THR A 101 19.93 -1.20 -2.88
CA THR A 101 19.56 -1.79 -1.59
C THR A 101 18.05 -1.98 -1.49
N TYR A 102 17.27 -0.98 -1.92
CA TYR A 102 15.81 -1.06 -1.96
C TYR A 102 15.30 -2.22 -2.84
N HIS A 103 15.76 -2.32 -4.09
CA HIS A 103 15.32 -3.39 -4.99
C HIS A 103 15.80 -4.77 -4.52
N LYS A 104 17.00 -4.87 -3.93
CA LYS A 104 17.48 -6.10 -3.32
C LYS A 104 16.57 -6.53 -2.16
N PHE A 105 16.17 -5.57 -1.31
CA PHE A 105 15.20 -5.81 -0.25
C PHE A 105 13.87 -6.32 -0.82
N LEU A 106 13.29 -5.64 -1.80
CA LEU A 106 12.05 -6.07 -2.43
C LEU A 106 12.14 -7.46 -3.04
N ALA A 107 13.19 -7.76 -3.79
CA ALA A 107 13.36 -9.07 -4.43
C ALA A 107 13.47 -10.22 -3.40
N ASN A 108 14.06 -9.95 -2.23
CA ASN A 108 14.23 -10.95 -1.18
C ASN A 108 12.96 -11.15 -0.35
N HIS A 109 12.23 -10.06 -0.06
CA HIS A 109 11.11 -10.08 0.89
C HIS A 109 9.73 -10.13 0.23
N PHE A 110 9.60 -9.64 -1.00
CA PHE A 110 8.36 -9.58 -1.75
C PHE A 110 8.54 -10.10 -3.19
N PRO A 111 8.95 -11.37 -3.36
CA PRO A 111 9.15 -11.94 -4.68
C PRO A 111 7.84 -11.96 -5.45
N GLY A 112 7.80 -11.31 -6.62
CA GLY A 112 6.62 -11.21 -7.47
C GLY A 112 6.06 -9.79 -7.59
N LEU A 113 6.41 -8.88 -6.65
CA LEU A 113 6.05 -7.48 -6.82
C LEU A 113 6.74 -6.89 -8.06
N PRO A 114 6.01 -6.08 -8.86
CA PRO A 114 6.64 -5.37 -9.96
C PRO A 114 7.70 -4.38 -9.45
N PRO A 115 8.64 -3.94 -10.28
CA PRO A 115 9.54 -2.86 -9.88
C PRO A 115 8.74 -1.55 -9.77
N ARG A 116 8.63 -1.00 -8.55
CA ARG A 116 8.06 0.33 -8.25
C ARG A 116 8.90 1.04 -7.20
N ARG A 117 8.86 2.37 -7.20
CA ARG A 117 9.67 3.21 -6.28
C ARG A 117 9.19 3.18 -4.83
N ALA A 118 7.92 2.86 -4.61
CA ALA A 118 7.35 2.74 -3.29
C ALA A 118 6.27 1.64 -3.24
N TYR A 119 6.03 1.17 -2.02
CA TYR A 119 4.99 0.20 -1.68
C TYR A 119 4.45 0.41 -0.28
N PHE A 120 3.13 0.51 -0.16
CA PHE A 120 2.41 0.24 1.07
C PHE A 120 2.13 -1.27 1.22
N VAL A 121 2.41 -1.79 2.41
CA VAL A 121 2.15 -3.17 2.83
C VAL A 121 1.40 -3.15 4.15
N GLY A 122 0.10 -3.38 4.08
CA GLY A 122 -0.79 -3.53 5.24
C GLY A 122 -0.93 -4.99 5.67
N THR A 123 -0.80 -5.25 6.97
CA THR A 123 -1.16 -6.52 7.60
C THR A 123 -2.13 -6.29 8.77
N SER A 124 -2.63 -7.37 9.36
CA SER A 124 -3.45 -7.28 10.57
C SER A 124 -2.72 -6.61 11.74
N VAL A 125 -1.39 -6.63 11.76
CA VAL A 125 -0.56 -6.14 12.88
C VAL A 125 0.30 -4.92 12.54
N SER A 126 0.56 -4.65 11.26
CA SER A 126 1.46 -3.58 10.82
C SER A 126 0.88 -2.81 9.63
N LEU A 127 1.27 -1.53 9.54
CA LEU A 127 1.13 -0.70 8.35
C LEU A 127 2.53 -0.26 8.00
N SER A 128 3.04 -0.66 6.85
CA SER A 128 4.44 -0.42 6.48
C SER A 128 4.52 0.18 5.09
N ILE A 129 5.41 1.15 4.91
CA ILE A 129 5.75 1.76 3.63
C ILE A 129 7.24 1.50 3.41
N TYR A 130 7.58 1.00 2.23
CA TYR A 130 8.95 0.82 1.78
C TYR A 130 9.16 1.71 0.56
N THR A 131 10.17 2.57 0.60
CA THR A 131 10.46 3.49 -0.52
C THR A 131 11.94 3.86 -0.54
N VAL A 132 12.37 4.47 -1.63
CA VAL A 132 13.74 4.92 -1.86
C VAL A 132 13.81 6.44 -1.98
N TRP A 133 14.85 7.04 -1.40
CA TRP A 133 15.13 8.46 -1.56
C TRP A 133 15.36 8.83 -3.03
N GLY A 134 14.79 9.95 -3.47
CA GLY A 134 14.91 10.41 -4.85
C GLY A 134 14.03 11.63 -5.13
N GLU A 135 14.03 12.11 -6.37
CA GLU A 135 13.34 13.36 -6.76
C GLU A 135 11.82 13.32 -6.53
N ARG A 136 11.21 12.14 -6.60
CA ARG A 136 9.76 11.93 -6.47
C ARG A 136 9.33 11.43 -5.09
N ILE A 137 10.24 11.45 -4.11
CA ILE A 137 10.00 10.86 -2.78
C ILE A 137 8.75 11.41 -2.11
N LEU A 138 8.46 12.70 -2.26
CA LEU A 138 7.31 13.32 -1.63
C LEU A 138 5.99 12.82 -2.25
N GLU A 139 5.91 12.77 -3.58
CA GLU A 139 4.73 12.23 -4.30
C GLU A 139 4.50 10.77 -3.91
N ASP A 140 5.54 9.94 -4.02
CA ASP A 140 5.48 8.51 -3.73
C ASP A 140 5.06 8.27 -2.26
N LEU A 141 5.62 9.02 -1.31
CA LEU A 141 5.22 8.90 0.10
C LEU A 141 3.80 9.38 0.36
N ARG A 142 3.35 10.46 -0.29
CA ARG A 142 1.98 10.96 -0.08
C ARG A 142 0.96 9.94 -0.57
N HIS A 143 1.21 9.31 -1.71
CA HIS A 143 0.41 8.21 -2.24
C HIS A 143 0.33 7.04 -1.24
N GLU A 144 1.47 6.44 -0.90
CA GLU A 144 1.51 5.25 -0.04
C GLU A 144 1.05 5.53 1.40
N PHE A 145 1.30 6.74 1.90
CA PHE A 145 0.85 7.15 3.23
C PHE A 145 -0.65 7.34 3.31
N THR A 146 -1.29 7.70 2.19
CA THR A 146 -2.75 7.77 2.12
C THR A 146 -3.37 6.40 2.33
N HIS A 147 -2.86 5.35 1.67
CA HIS A 147 -3.26 3.96 1.97
C HIS A 147 -3.07 3.62 3.45
N GLY A 148 -1.90 3.96 4.02
CA GLY A 148 -1.62 3.76 5.43
C GLY A 148 -2.63 4.44 6.38
N VAL A 149 -3.04 5.67 6.08
CA VAL A 149 -4.04 6.39 6.87
C VAL A 149 -5.42 5.74 6.72
N LEU A 150 -5.84 5.42 5.50
CA LEU A 150 -7.16 4.83 5.23
C LEU A 150 -7.29 3.44 5.87
N HIS A 151 -6.33 2.55 5.68
CA HIS A 151 -6.31 1.20 6.29
C HIS A 151 -6.01 1.22 7.80
N GLY A 152 -5.58 2.36 8.35
CA GLY A 152 -5.48 2.59 9.79
C GLY A 152 -6.78 3.05 10.44
N ALA A 153 -7.68 3.68 9.67
CA ALA A 153 -8.95 4.25 10.15
C ALA A 153 -10.16 3.37 9.80
N LEU A 154 -10.12 2.68 8.66
CA LEU A 154 -11.25 1.93 8.11
C LEU A 154 -10.98 0.42 8.14
N PRO A 155 -12.00 -0.41 8.42
CA PRO A 155 -11.85 -1.87 8.41
C PRO A 155 -11.66 -2.44 7.00
N SER A 156 -12.19 -1.75 5.98
CA SER A 156 -12.04 -2.10 4.57
C SER A 156 -12.27 -0.87 3.70
N VAL A 157 -11.56 -0.80 2.56
CA VAL A 157 -11.74 0.23 1.54
C VAL A 157 -11.87 -0.47 0.18
N PRO A 158 -12.89 -0.14 -0.64
CA PRO A 158 -12.97 -0.66 -2.01
C PRO A 158 -11.73 -0.28 -2.81
N MET A 159 -11.25 -1.19 -3.66
CA MET A 159 -10.02 -1.04 -4.45
C MET A 159 -9.93 0.30 -5.19
N TRP A 160 -10.97 0.63 -5.95
CA TRP A 160 -11.01 1.86 -6.75
C TRP A 160 -11.02 3.14 -5.89
N VAL A 161 -11.61 3.08 -4.70
CA VAL A 161 -11.62 4.21 -3.75
C VAL A 161 -10.25 4.36 -3.11
N ASP A 162 -9.60 3.26 -2.76
CA ASP A 162 -8.27 3.24 -2.14
C ASP A 162 -7.23 3.91 -3.04
N GLU A 163 -7.12 3.43 -4.28
CA GLU A 163 -6.24 4.00 -5.32
C GLU A 163 -6.65 5.42 -5.70
N GLY A 164 -7.95 5.66 -5.92
CA GLY A 164 -8.46 6.99 -6.31
C GLY A 164 -8.19 8.08 -5.25
N LEU A 165 -8.31 7.74 -3.97
CA LEU A 165 -7.97 8.66 -2.88
C LEU A 165 -6.45 8.84 -2.74
N ALA A 166 -5.65 7.79 -2.91
CA ALA A 166 -4.19 7.92 -2.90
C ALA A 166 -3.70 8.87 -4.01
N GLU A 167 -4.21 8.72 -5.23
CA GLU A 167 -3.98 9.61 -6.37
C GLU A 167 -4.49 11.04 -6.14
N TYR A 168 -5.64 11.20 -5.45
CA TYR A 168 -6.19 12.51 -5.11
C TYR A 168 -5.30 13.29 -4.13
N PHE A 169 -4.73 12.62 -3.13
CA PHE A 169 -3.89 13.23 -2.10
C PHE A 169 -2.38 13.23 -2.42
N GLU A 170 -1.96 12.55 -3.49
CA GLU A 170 -0.56 12.46 -3.95
C GLU A 170 0.07 13.84 -4.15
N SER A 171 -0.63 14.77 -4.80
CA SER A 171 -0.15 16.13 -5.03
C SER A 171 -0.30 17.00 -3.77
N ASP A 172 0.56 17.99 -3.64
CA ASP A 172 0.47 19.06 -2.63
C ASP A 172 -0.62 20.12 -2.93
N THR A 173 -1.38 19.94 -4.03
CA THR A 173 -2.45 20.86 -4.40
C THR A 173 -3.53 20.94 -3.32
N ALA A 174 -4.13 22.12 -3.18
CA ALA A 174 -5.20 22.32 -2.22
C ALA A 174 -6.34 21.31 -2.45
N PRO A 175 -6.88 20.69 -1.38
CA PRO A 175 -8.03 19.78 -1.50
C PRO A 175 -9.15 20.42 -2.32
N GLY A 176 -9.70 19.65 -3.25
CA GLY A 176 -10.75 20.08 -4.17
C GLY A 176 -10.23 20.69 -5.47
N THR A 177 -8.90 20.82 -5.65
CA THR A 177 -8.31 21.24 -6.91
C THR A 177 -8.05 20.01 -7.79
N PRO A 178 -8.77 19.82 -8.90
CA PRO A 178 -8.54 18.66 -9.76
C PRO A 178 -7.22 18.82 -10.52
N ARG A 179 -6.51 17.70 -10.74
CA ARG A 179 -5.34 17.70 -11.63
C ARG A 179 -5.76 18.00 -13.07
N ALA A 180 -5.11 18.98 -13.70
CA ALA A 180 -5.54 19.54 -14.98
C ALA A 180 -5.45 18.54 -16.14
N ASP A 181 -4.45 17.67 -16.12
CA ASP A 181 -4.27 16.54 -17.03
C ASP A 181 -5.43 15.54 -16.92
N TYR A 182 -5.82 15.15 -15.70
CA TYR A 182 -6.96 14.26 -15.44
C TYR A 182 -8.28 14.88 -15.94
N LEU A 183 -8.50 16.17 -15.72
CA LEU A 183 -9.69 16.85 -16.24
C LEU A 183 -9.77 16.85 -17.77
N SER A 184 -8.63 17.08 -18.44
CA SER A 184 -8.58 17.09 -19.90
C SER A 184 -8.92 15.71 -20.46
N GLU A 185 -8.35 14.65 -19.89
CA GLU A 185 -8.59 13.27 -20.28
C GLU A 185 -10.05 12.85 -20.00
N LEU A 186 -10.55 13.12 -18.80
CA LEU A 186 -11.95 12.83 -18.43
C LEU A 186 -12.95 13.54 -19.35
N ASN A 187 -12.71 14.81 -19.68
CA ASN A 187 -13.57 15.55 -20.62
C ASN A 187 -13.59 14.91 -22.02
N GLN A 188 -12.48 14.35 -22.48
CA GLN A 188 -12.42 13.65 -23.77
C GLN A 188 -13.18 12.31 -23.70
N LEU A 189 -13.02 11.55 -22.63
CA LEU A 189 -13.75 10.30 -22.40
C LEU A 189 -15.27 10.53 -22.37
N LEU A 190 -15.73 11.51 -21.59
CA LEU A 190 -17.14 11.86 -21.49
C LEU A 190 -17.72 12.30 -22.84
N LYS A 191 -16.98 13.08 -23.64
CA LYS A 191 -17.38 13.45 -25.00
C LYS A 191 -17.52 12.24 -25.93
N ASN A 192 -16.70 11.22 -25.72
CA ASN A 192 -16.73 9.97 -26.49
C ASN A 192 -17.77 8.95 -25.94
N GLY A 193 -18.61 9.36 -25.00
CA GLY A 193 -19.71 8.56 -24.47
C GLY A 193 -19.30 7.58 -23.37
N TRP A 194 -18.06 7.66 -22.87
CA TRP A 194 -17.64 6.89 -21.70
C TRP A 194 -18.49 7.27 -20.49
N ARG A 195 -18.79 6.26 -19.66
CA ARG A 195 -19.43 6.42 -18.35
C ARG A 195 -18.76 5.45 -17.39
N PRO A 196 -18.58 5.84 -16.12
CA PRO A 196 -18.03 4.92 -15.12
C PRO A 196 -19.01 3.75 -14.90
N ASP A 197 -18.48 2.53 -14.86
CA ASP A 197 -19.22 1.34 -14.45
C ASP A 197 -18.98 1.09 -12.96
N LEU A 198 -19.74 1.79 -12.12
CA LEU A 198 -19.59 1.69 -10.66
C LEU A 198 -19.80 0.26 -10.16
N ASN A 199 -20.69 -0.52 -10.78
CA ASN A 199 -20.90 -1.91 -10.39
C ASN A 199 -19.63 -2.73 -10.62
N ARG A 200 -18.93 -2.52 -11.73
CA ARG A 200 -17.65 -3.19 -11.96
C ARG A 200 -16.59 -2.73 -10.96
N LEU A 201 -16.45 -1.41 -10.77
CA LEU A 201 -15.44 -0.83 -9.87
C LEU A 201 -15.56 -1.34 -8.43
N GLU A 202 -16.79 -1.45 -7.92
CA GLU A 202 -17.06 -1.98 -6.57
C GLU A 202 -16.67 -3.45 -6.40
N ASN A 203 -16.53 -4.22 -7.49
CA ASN A 203 -16.18 -5.63 -7.47
C ASN A 203 -14.70 -5.91 -7.79
N LEU A 204 -13.86 -4.89 -8.00
CA LEU A 204 -12.43 -5.08 -8.27
C LEU A 204 -11.70 -5.54 -7.00
N GLU A 205 -10.95 -6.64 -7.10
CA GLU A 205 -10.19 -7.17 -5.97
C GLU A 205 -8.70 -6.82 -6.04
N ALA A 206 -8.13 -6.72 -7.24
CA ALA A 206 -6.72 -6.40 -7.47
C ALA A 206 -6.48 -5.15 -8.33
N VAL A 207 -5.37 -4.45 -8.07
CA VAL A 207 -4.94 -3.26 -8.82
C VAL A 207 -4.73 -3.57 -10.30
N GLY A 208 -4.25 -4.77 -10.64
CA GLY A 208 -4.06 -5.19 -12.04
C GLY A 208 -5.36 -5.30 -12.86
N GLU A 209 -6.52 -5.29 -12.20
CA GLU A 209 -7.83 -5.25 -12.85
C GLU A 209 -8.30 -3.82 -13.13
N MET A 210 -7.66 -2.81 -12.51
CA MET A 210 -7.90 -1.41 -12.79
C MET A 210 -7.13 -0.97 -14.04
N GLN A 211 -7.84 -0.28 -14.92
CA GLN A 211 -7.25 0.45 -16.03
C GLN A 211 -7.05 1.90 -15.61
N ARG A 212 -6.09 2.59 -16.24
CA ARG A 212 -5.85 4.02 -15.98
C ARG A 212 -7.11 4.89 -16.21
N LEU A 213 -8.06 4.41 -17.01
CA LEU A 213 -9.28 5.13 -17.38
C LEU A 213 -10.48 4.82 -16.47
N ASP A 214 -10.26 4.04 -15.42
CA ASP A 214 -11.29 3.58 -14.48
C ASP A 214 -11.59 4.59 -13.37
#